data_AF-A0A9E2FAF1-F1
#
_entry.id   AF-A0A9E2FAF1-F1
#
_cell.length_a   1.000
_cell.length_b   1.000
_cell.length_c   1.000
_cell.angle_alpha   90.00
_cell.angle_beta   90.00
_cell.angle_gamma   90.00
#
_symmetry.space_group_name_H-M   'P 1'
#
loop_
_entity.id
_entity.type
_entity.pdbx_description
1 polymer ?
#
loop_
_entity_poly.entity_id
_entity_poly.type
_entity_poly.pdbx_seq_one_letter_code
_entity_poly.pdbx_strand_id
1 'polypeptide(L)'
;MMLDFVFIVVPWISPFSVGPSPSYLQSLISQGCCAFLFLTLVSSRDVTNYGKLCATAWLFAALVTCLMGLFQYFGVPAALAPLFNTTGLGEAYGNLRQRNQFATLTNMGMAALLWWIVRAPMRPAIQRDSILRRWLLATSVVCAATLLAVGNAASSSRTGLLQLAMLVLLRWIWTRFGTGWRQSGVGRILLIVLVAYGVAAVALPLLVGLDLKSTGILARLHDGDPACASRLTLWGNVLHLIAQRPWLGWGWGELDYAHFITLYPGARFCDILDNAHNLPLHLAVELGIPAAFAVCALGLWLAWRARPWREADAGRQMAWTVLALILLHSMLEYPLWYGPFQMAAGLCIFLLWTSRAARSASAAPAAVASRQRNRPLASVFIRNFAIVLIAFVGYAAWDYHRISQIYLAPEQRAAAYRDNTLEKMGDSWLFRDQVRFAQLTITSLSAENALQVNALAKHLLHFSPEPRVIEKLIESAVLLGRDDEALFYLQRYRAAFPERHARWAAMQRHSRCLGGPAPLDCILDGR
;
A
#
# COMPACT_ATOMS: atom_id res chain seq x y z
N MET A 1 19.62 -17.58 -6.49
CA MET A 1 18.70 -17.26 -7.60
C MET A 1 17.31 -17.83 -7.43
N MET A 2 17.11 -19.15 -7.29
CA MET A 2 15.74 -19.71 -7.14
C MET A 2 15.05 -19.23 -5.84
N LEU A 3 15.76 -19.23 -4.71
CA LEU A 3 15.24 -18.68 -3.45
C LEU A 3 14.94 -17.17 -3.56
N ASP A 4 15.85 -16.40 -4.16
CA ASP A 4 15.67 -14.96 -4.38
C ASP A 4 14.43 -14.66 -5.24
N PHE A 5 14.17 -15.50 -6.25
CA PHE A 5 12.94 -15.40 -7.05
C PHE A 5 11.71 -15.57 -6.17
N VAL A 6 11.69 -16.61 -5.33
CA VAL A 6 10.58 -16.87 -4.39
C VAL A 6 10.38 -15.69 -3.44
N PHE A 7 11.46 -15.15 -2.87
CA PHE A 7 11.38 -14.00 -1.96
C PHE A 7 10.85 -12.72 -2.63
N ILE A 8 11.12 -12.51 -3.92
CA ILE A 8 10.54 -11.38 -4.64
C ILE A 8 9.06 -11.62 -4.99
N VAL A 9 8.66 -12.86 -5.27
CA VAL A 9 7.29 -13.21 -5.72
C VAL A 9 6.30 -13.29 -4.55
N VAL A 10 6.65 -14.00 -3.47
CA VAL A 10 5.74 -14.36 -2.37
C VAL A 10 4.96 -13.16 -1.81
N PRO A 11 5.58 -11.98 -1.58
CA PRO A 11 4.86 -10.80 -1.07
C PRO A 11 3.66 -10.35 -1.92
N TRP A 12 3.69 -10.60 -3.23
CA TRP A 12 2.64 -10.18 -4.17
C TRP A 12 1.47 -11.15 -4.28
N ILE A 13 1.68 -12.42 -3.93
CA ILE A 13 0.70 -13.49 -4.12
C ILE A 13 0.18 -14.08 -2.80
N SER A 14 0.76 -13.70 -1.66
CA SER A 14 0.42 -14.28 -0.36
C SER A 14 -1.05 -14.00 0.03
N PRO A 15 -1.85 -15.04 0.37
CA PRO A 15 -3.25 -14.86 0.79
C PRO A 15 -3.41 -14.41 2.23
N PHE A 16 -2.36 -14.47 3.05
CA PHE A 16 -2.52 -14.37 4.50
C PHE A 16 -2.90 -12.95 4.94
N SER A 17 -4.03 -12.86 5.65
CA SER A 17 -4.37 -11.71 6.48
C SER A 17 -5.06 -12.22 7.73
N VAL A 18 -4.55 -11.84 8.90
CA VAL A 18 -5.23 -12.05 10.18
C VAL A 18 -5.27 -10.72 10.91
N GLY A 19 -6.29 -10.50 11.74
CA GLY A 19 -6.36 -9.32 12.60
C GLY A 19 -5.20 -9.27 13.61
N PRO A 20 -4.99 -8.14 14.29
CA PRO A 20 -5.82 -6.92 14.28
C PRO A 20 -5.64 -6.00 13.07
N SER A 21 -4.54 -6.13 12.32
CA SER A 21 -4.21 -5.26 11.20
C SER A 21 -3.93 -6.10 9.94
N PRO A 22 -4.94 -6.38 9.10
CA PRO A 22 -4.85 -7.34 7.99
C PRO A 22 -3.65 -7.14 7.03
N SER A 23 -3.25 -5.89 6.79
CA SER A 23 -2.11 -5.52 5.93
C SER A 23 -0.73 -5.75 6.57
N TYR A 24 -0.67 -5.88 7.90
CA TYR A 24 0.59 -5.98 8.63
C TYR A 24 1.29 -7.32 8.39
N LEU A 25 0.52 -8.42 8.31
CA LEU A 25 1.09 -9.74 8.02
C LEU A 25 1.76 -9.80 6.65
N GLN A 26 1.15 -9.19 5.63
CA GLN A 26 1.77 -9.05 4.31
C GLN A 26 3.07 -8.23 4.38
N SER A 27 3.10 -7.20 5.23
CA SER A 27 4.29 -6.39 5.46
C SER A 27 5.40 -7.18 6.16
N LEU A 28 5.09 -8.00 7.17
CA LEU A 28 6.04 -8.92 7.81
C LEU A 28 6.62 -9.93 6.81
N ILE A 29 5.78 -10.53 5.96
CA ILE A 29 6.23 -11.45 4.91
C ILE A 29 7.21 -10.73 3.97
N SER A 30 6.88 -9.50 3.56
CA SER A 30 7.73 -8.69 2.69
C SER A 30 9.06 -8.35 3.34
N GLN A 31 9.04 -7.94 4.62
CA GLN A 31 10.24 -7.60 5.39
C GLN A 31 11.13 -8.83 5.62
N GLY A 32 10.53 -9.99 5.95
CA GLY A 32 11.24 -11.26 6.04
C GLY A 32 11.91 -11.62 4.72
N CYS A 33 11.18 -11.54 3.60
CA CYS A 33 11.74 -11.74 2.25
C CYS A 33 12.90 -10.77 1.96
N CYS A 34 12.77 -9.49 2.30
CA CYS A 34 13.84 -8.51 2.17
C CYS A 34 15.07 -8.89 2.98
N ALA A 35 14.89 -9.34 4.23
CA ALA A 35 15.99 -9.71 5.11
C ALA A 35 16.80 -10.89 4.55
N PHE A 36 16.14 -11.91 4.01
CA PHE A 36 16.80 -13.02 3.32
C PHE A 36 17.47 -12.58 2.01
N LEU A 37 16.84 -11.68 1.24
CA LEU A 37 17.46 -11.10 0.03
C LEU A 37 18.74 -10.33 0.38
N PHE A 38 18.80 -9.60 1.50
CA PHE A 38 20.03 -8.93 1.93
C PHE A 38 21.18 -9.91 2.20
N LEU A 39 20.90 -11.09 2.76
CA LEU A 39 21.92 -12.13 2.97
C LEU A 39 22.47 -12.68 1.65
N THR A 40 21.61 -12.90 0.65
CA THR A 40 22.03 -13.45 -0.64
C THR A 40 22.67 -12.40 -1.54
N LEU A 41 22.25 -11.13 -1.45
CA LEU A 41 22.82 -9.99 -2.17
C LEU A 41 24.31 -9.79 -1.86
N VAL A 42 24.71 -9.94 -0.59
CA VAL A 42 26.12 -9.88 -0.16
C VAL A 42 26.98 -10.96 -0.82
N SER A 43 26.38 -12.10 -1.15
CA SER A 43 27.06 -13.28 -1.67
C SER A 43 27.19 -13.25 -3.21
N SER A 44 26.48 -12.33 -3.86
CA SER A 44 26.33 -12.30 -5.31
C SER A 44 27.24 -11.25 -5.99
N ARG A 45 27.89 -11.62 -7.10
CA ARG A 45 28.87 -10.77 -7.79
C ARG A 45 28.34 -10.03 -9.03
N ASP A 46 27.12 -10.31 -9.49
CA ASP A 46 26.63 -9.86 -10.81
C ASP A 46 25.26 -9.17 -10.75
N VAL A 47 25.28 -7.84 -10.80
CA VAL A 47 24.13 -6.94 -10.82
C VAL A 47 23.20 -7.20 -12.02
N THR A 48 23.75 -7.66 -13.14
CA THR A 48 22.98 -7.92 -14.36
C THR A 48 22.01 -9.08 -14.17
N ASN A 49 22.40 -10.08 -13.37
CA ASN A 49 21.55 -11.20 -13.02
C ASN A 49 20.38 -10.79 -12.10
N TYR A 50 20.55 -9.76 -11.27
CA TYR A 50 19.46 -9.23 -10.44
C TYR A 50 18.41 -8.46 -11.22
N GLY A 51 18.79 -7.69 -12.24
CA GLY A 51 17.81 -7.05 -13.12
C GLY A 51 16.91 -8.07 -13.80
N LYS A 52 17.50 -9.15 -14.33
CA LYS A 52 16.76 -10.28 -14.92
C LYS A 52 15.87 -10.99 -13.90
N LEU A 53 16.40 -11.23 -12.69
CA LEU A 53 15.65 -11.87 -11.60
C LEU A 53 14.41 -11.04 -11.24
N CYS A 54 14.56 -9.74 -10.98
CA CYS A 54 13.47 -8.84 -10.64
C CYS A 54 12.43 -8.79 -11.77
N ALA A 55 12.86 -8.66 -13.02
CA ALA A 55 11.97 -8.66 -14.17
C ALA A 55 11.16 -9.97 -14.24
N THR A 56 11.82 -11.12 -14.10
CA THR A 56 11.15 -12.43 -14.16
C THR A 56 10.18 -12.61 -12.99
N ALA A 57 10.58 -12.23 -11.77
CA ALA A 57 9.77 -12.35 -10.57
C ALA A 57 8.53 -11.44 -10.62
N TRP A 58 8.68 -10.17 -10.97
CA TRP A 58 7.53 -9.24 -11.08
C TRP A 58 6.60 -9.62 -12.22
N LEU A 59 7.13 -10.06 -13.37
CA LEU A 59 6.30 -10.56 -14.47
C LEU A 59 5.51 -11.80 -14.03
N PHE A 60 6.18 -12.77 -13.39
CA PHE A 60 5.51 -13.97 -12.89
C PHE A 60 4.42 -13.63 -11.87
N ALA A 61 4.75 -12.82 -10.86
CA ALA A 61 3.81 -12.37 -9.84
C ALA A 61 2.60 -11.67 -10.49
N ALA A 62 2.82 -10.73 -11.40
CA ALA A 62 1.75 -10.02 -12.07
C ALA A 62 0.84 -10.94 -12.90
N LEU A 63 1.40 -11.90 -13.64
CA LEU A 63 0.62 -12.86 -14.43
C LEU A 63 -0.22 -13.79 -13.53
N VAL A 64 0.37 -14.32 -12.46
CA VAL A 64 -0.36 -15.15 -11.48
C VAL A 64 -1.48 -14.34 -10.82
N THR A 65 -1.20 -13.12 -10.36
CA THR A 65 -2.22 -12.26 -9.76
C THR A 65 -3.30 -11.85 -10.78
N CYS A 66 -2.98 -11.72 -12.07
CA CYS A 66 -4.00 -11.51 -13.12
C CYS A 66 -4.96 -12.69 -13.25
N LEU A 67 -4.43 -13.92 -13.25
CA LEU A 67 -5.27 -15.12 -13.30
C LEU A 67 -6.17 -15.21 -12.05
N MET A 68 -5.62 -14.94 -10.87
CA MET A 68 -6.38 -14.89 -9.62
C MET A 68 -7.49 -13.82 -9.68
N GLY A 69 -7.14 -12.62 -10.16
CA GLY A 69 -8.08 -11.51 -10.31
C GLY A 69 -9.20 -11.81 -11.30
N LEU A 70 -8.92 -12.53 -12.39
CA LEU A 70 -9.94 -12.97 -13.34
C LEU A 70 -10.87 -14.01 -12.73
N PHE A 71 -10.34 -15.01 -12.00
CA PHE A 71 -11.19 -15.96 -11.27
C PHE A 71 -12.10 -15.25 -10.25
N GLN A 72 -11.58 -14.25 -9.55
CA GLN A 72 -12.36 -13.38 -8.67
C GLN A 72 -13.47 -12.64 -9.42
N TYR A 73 -13.13 -12.00 -10.53
CA TYR A 73 -14.05 -11.20 -11.34
C TYR A 73 -15.30 -11.99 -11.77
N PHE A 74 -15.11 -13.26 -12.15
CA PHE A 74 -16.18 -14.16 -12.59
C PHE A 74 -16.87 -14.92 -11.44
N GLY A 75 -16.59 -14.61 -10.17
CA GLY A 75 -17.29 -15.24 -9.04
C GLY A 75 -16.89 -16.70 -8.76
N VAL A 76 -15.75 -17.15 -9.28
CA VAL A 76 -15.21 -18.51 -9.06
C VAL A 76 -14.44 -18.71 -7.72
N PRO A 77 -14.01 -17.70 -6.92
CA PRO A 77 -12.97 -17.91 -5.91
C PRO A 77 -13.45 -18.68 -4.67
N ALA A 78 -14.76 -18.85 -4.43
CA ALA A 78 -15.26 -19.59 -3.27
C ALA A 78 -14.74 -21.04 -3.22
N ALA A 79 -14.54 -21.68 -4.37
CA ALA A 79 -13.98 -23.03 -4.48
C ALA A 79 -12.46 -23.09 -4.25
N LEU A 80 -11.77 -21.95 -4.21
CA LEU A 80 -10.31 -21.83 -4.16
C LEU A 80 -9.82 -21.16 -2.86
N ALA A 81 -10.71 -20.90 -1.91
CA ALA A 81 -10.35 -20.53 -0.56
C ALA A 81 -9.64 -21.72 0.14
N PRO A 82 -8.59 -21.49 0.96
CA PRO A 82 -8.06 -20.19 1.39
C PRO A 82 -6.94 -19.65 0.50
N LEU A 83 -6.59 -20.29 -0.63
CA LEU A 83 -5.50 -19.83 -1.49
C LEU A 83 -5.82 -18.49 -2.14
N PHE A 84 -7.09 -18.23 -2.44
CA PHE A 84 -7.57 -16.95 -2.99
C PHE A 84 -8.47 -16.22 -2.00
N ASN A 85 -8.27 -14.91 -1.91
CA ASN A 85 -9.21 -14.05 -1.21
C ASN A 85 -10.52 -13.92 -1.99
N THR A 86 -11.62 -13.81 -1.28
CA THR A 86 -12.94 -13.62 -1.85
C THR A 86 -13.24 -12.13 -2.07
N THR A 87 -14.11 -11.84 -3.02
CA THR A 87 -14.57 -10.50 -3.37
C THR A 87 -15.94 -10.60 -4.06
N GLY A 88 -16.59 -9.47 -4.31
CA GLY A 88 -17.86 -9.40 -5.03
C GLY A 88 -17.70 -9.73 -6.52
N LEU A 89 -18.80 -10.12 -7.17
CA LEU A 89 -18.83 -10.32 -8.62
C LEU A 89 -18.44 -9.02 -9.34
N GLY A 90 -17.61 -9.12 -10.39
CA GLY A 90 -17.12 -7.95 -11.14
C GLY A 90 -15.99 -7.19 -10.45
N GLU A 91 -15.45 -7.69 -9.34
CA GLU A 91 -14.28 -7.12 -8.66
C GLU A 91 -13.04 -8.01 -8.81
N ALA A 92 -11.88 -7.37 -8.98
CA ALA A 92 -10.60 -8.08 -9.12
C ALA A 92 -9.46 -7.33 -8.43
N TYR A 93 -8.72 -8.03 -7.58
CA TYR A 93 -7.49 -7.51 -6.96
C TYR A 93 -6.49 -8.61 -6.53
N GLY A 94 -6.75 -9.87 -6.88
CA GLY A 94 -5.97 -11.03 -6.45
C GLY A 94 -5.83 -11.10 -4.93
N ASN A 95 -4.66 -11.48 -4.43
CA ASN A 95 -4.41 -11.51 -3.00
C ASN A 95 -3.95 -10.16 -2.40
N LEU A 96 -3.79 -9.12 -3.23
CA LEU A 96 -3.42 -7.77 -2.77
C LEU A 96 -4.57 -7.03 -2.08
N ARG A 97 -5.81 -7.52 -2.20
CA ARG A 97 -7.00 -6.98 -1.51
C ARG A 97 -7.30 -5.50 -1.81
N GLN A 98 -6.67 -4.92 -2.83
CA GLN A 98 -6.81 -3.51 -3.17
C GLN A 98 -6.58 -3.31 -4.68
N ARG A 99 -7.53 -2.63 -5.34
CA ARG A 99 -7.61 -2.52 -6.81
C ARG A 99 -6.46 -1.74 -7.44
N ASN A 100 -6.01 -0.65 -6.81
CA ASN A 100 -4.91 0.19 -7.27
C ASN A 100 -3.54 -0.49 -7.06
N GLN A 101 -3.40 -1.31 -6.02
CA GLN A 101 -2.22 -2.16 -5.83
C GLN A 101 -2.12 -3.22 -6.92
N PHE A 102 -3.23 -3.90 -7.21
CA PHE A 102 -3.30 -4.87 -8.30
C PHE A 102 -2.98 -4.22 -9.66
N ALA A 103 -3.61 -3.08 -9.96
CA ALA A 103 -3.34 -2.30 -11.16
C ALA A 103 -1.86 -1.86 -11.29
N THR A 104 -1.22 -1.52 -10.17
CA THR A 104 0.20 -1.16 -10.21
C THR A 104 1.09 -2.37 -10.45
N LEU A 105 0.77 -3.52 -9.85
CA LEU A 105 1.50 -4.76 -10.11
C LEU A 105 1.41 -5.17 -11.59
N THR A 106 0.23 -5.05 -12.22
CA THR A 106 0.09 -5.39 -13.66
C THR A 106 0.96 -4.48 -14.54
N ASN A 107 1.01 -3.18 -14.23
CA ASN A 107 1.88 -2.22 -14.94
C ASN A 107 3.38 -2.42 -14.63
N MET A 108 3.74 -2.86 -13.42
CA MET A 108 5.11 -3.29 -13.11
C MET A 108 5.50 -4.56 -13.89
N GLY A 109 4.58 -5.54 -13.99
CA GLY A 109 4.73 -6.71 -14.84
C GLY A 109 4.89 -6.32 -16.31
N MET A 110 4.16 -5.30 -16.79
CA MET A 110 4.32 -4.75 -18.12
C MET A 110 5.71 -4.15 -18.31
N ALA A 111 6.21 -3.34 -17.38
CA ALA A 111 7.57 -2.79 -17.43
C ALA A 111 8.64 -3.90 -17.49
N ALA A 112 8.44 -4.99 -16.75
CA ALA A 112 9.30 -6.17 -16.79
C ALA A 112 9.22 -6.95 -18.11
N LEU A 113 8.03 -7.05 -18.71
CA LEU A 113 7.84 -7.65 -20.05
C LEU A 113 8.56 -6.81 -21.12
N LEU A 114 8.43 -5.49 -21.08
CA LEU A 114 9.12 -4.58 -22.00
C LEU A 114 10.63 -4.64 -21.83
N TRP A 115 11.14 -4.84 -20.61
CA TRP A 115 12.56 -5.11 -20.36
C TRP A 115 13.07 -6.33 -21.12
N TRP A 116 12.31 -7.43 -21.13
CA TRP A 116 12.65 -8.65 -21.85
C TRP A 116 12.71 -8.44 -23.37
N ILE A 117 11.78 -7.65 -23.92
CA ILE A 117 11.78 -7.27 -25.33
C ILE A 117 13.04 -6.48 -25.66
N VAL A 118 13.41 -5.51 -24.81
CA VAL A 118 14.57 -4.63 -25.02
C VAL A 118 15.89 -5.38 -24.90
N ARG A 119 15.99 -6.34 -23.97
CA ARG A 119 17.17 -7.19 -23.76
C ARG A 119 17.27 -8.36 -24.72
N ALA A 120 16.21 -8.70 -25.45
CA ALA A 120 16.25 -9.75 -26.45
C ALA A 120 17.37 -9.41 -27.45
N PRO A 121 18.35 -10.31 -27.68
CA PRO A 121 19.47 -10.00 -28.56
C PRO A 121 18.95 -9.62 -29.95
N MET A 122 19.29 -8.42 -30.46
CA MET A 122 19.34 -8.17 -31.90
C MET A 122 20.52 -8.96 -32.48
N ARG A 123 20.48 -10.29 -32.38
CA ARG A 123 21.36 -11.11 -33.21
C ARG A 123 20.80 -11.02 -34.63
N PRO A 124 21.60 -10.62 -35.63
CA PRO A 124 21.27 -10.96 -37.01
C PRO A 124 20.98 -12.45 -37.00
N ALA A 125 19.91 -12.86 -37.69
CA ALA A 125 19.46 -14.23 -37.76
C ALA A 125 20.53 -15.14 -38.40
N ILE A 126 21.58 -15.48 -37.65
CA ILE A 126 22.55 -16.49 -38.03
C ILE A 126 22.02 -17.80 -37.44
N GLN A 127 21.19 -18.44 -38.29
CA GLN A 127 21.07 -19.88 -38.48
C GLN A 127 21.15 -20.74 -37.21
N ARG A 128 19.99 -20.97 -36.57
CA ARG A 128 19.56 -22.25 -35.94
C ARG A 128 18.31 -22.13 -35.06
N ASP A 129 17.79 -20.94 -34.81
CA ASP A 129 16.49 -20.82 -34.14
C ASP A 129 15.35 -21.19 -35.10
N SER A 130 14.72 -22.34 -34.81
CA SER A 130 13.56 -22.82 -35.55
C SER A 130 12.50 -21.72 -35.63
N ILE A 131 11.83 -21.62 -36.79
CA ILE A 131 10.72 -20.69 -37.02
C ILE A 131 9.69 -20.83 -35.87
N LEU A 132 9.41 -22.08 -35.46
CA LEU A 132 8.56 -22.42 -34.33
C LEU A 132 8.95 -21.71 -33.03
N ARG A 133 10.23 -21.68 -32.64
CA ARG A 133 10.69 -21.04 -31.39
C ARG A 133 10.43 -19.52 -31.40
N ARG A 134 10.59 -18.87 -32.56
CA ARG A 134 10.31 -17.43 -32.72
C ARG A 134 8.81 -17.15 -32.63
N TRP A 135 7.98 -17.97 -33.26
CA TRP A 135 6.52 -17.88 -33.15
C TRP A 135 6.06 -18.08 -31.71
N LEU A 136 6.52 -19.14 -31.04
CA LEU A 136 6.15 -19.42 -29.65
C LEU A 136 6.53 -18.25 -28.73
N LEU A 137 7.74 -17.70 -28.84
CA LEU A 137 8.16 -16.56 -28.03
C LEU A 137 7.31 -15.32 -28.30
N ALA A 138 7.05 -15.00 -29.57
CA ALA A 138 6.22 -13.85 -29.93
C ALA A 138 4.79 -14.00 -29.40
N THR A 139 4.19 -15.19 -29.56
CA THR A 139 2.87 -15.51 -29.03
C THR A 139 2.86 -15.42 -27.51
N SER A 140 3.86 -15.97 -26.80
CA SER A 140 3.94 -15.86 -25.33
C SER A 140 4.03 -14.42 -24.85
N VAL A 141 4.80 -13.56 -25.52
CA VAL A 141 4.89 -12.13 -25.19
C VAL A 141 3.54 -11.43 -25.40
N VAL A 142 2.86 -11.70 -26.51
CA VAL A 142 1.53 -11.13 -26.79
C VAL A 142 0.50 -11.63 -25.77
N CYS A 143 0.47 -12.93 -25.48
CA CYS A 143 -0.44 -13.50 -24.47
C CYS A 143 -0.20 -12.89 -23.08
N ALA A 144 1.06 -12.76 -22.66
CA ALA A 144 1.40 -12.12 -21.40
C ALA A 144 0.97 -10.64 -21.38
N ALA A 145 1.24 -9.89 -22.45
CA ALA A 145 0.86 -8.49 -22.57
C ALA A 145 -0.67 -8.31 -22.50
N THR A 146 -1.42 -9.13 -23.23
CA THR A 146 -2.88 -9.12 -23.24
C THR A 146 -3.44 -9.49 -21.87
N LEU A 147 -2.91 -10.52 -21.19
CA LEU A 147 -3.36 -10.90 -19.87
C LEU A 147 -3.15 -9.78 -18.84
N LEU A 148 -1.99 -9.11 -18.88
CA LEU A 148 -1.71 -7.96 -18.01
C LEU A 148 -2.66 -6.78 -18.29
N ALA A 149 -2.97 -6.52 -19.57
CA ALA A 149 -3.91 -5.48 -19.97
C ALA A 149 -5.34 -5.78 -19.48
N VAL A 150 -5.80 -7.02 -19.67
CA VAL A 150 -7.11 -7.50 -19.20
C VAL A 150 -7.19 -7.45 -17.68
N GLY A 151 -6.16 -7.89 -16.95
CA GLY A 151 -6.11 -7.81 -15.50
C GLY A 151 -6.16 -6.36 -14.98
N ASN A 152 -5.47 -5.44 -15.65
CA ASN A 152 -5.54 -4.00 -15.33
C ASN A 152 -6.95 -3.42 -15.60
N ALA A 153 -7.64 -3.87 -16.66
CA ALA A 153 -9.02 -3.46 -16.91
C ALA A 153 -9.98 -4.02 -15.85
N ALA A 154 -9.83 -5.31 -15.50
CA ALA A 154 -10.62 -5.99 -14.48
C ALA A 154 -10.54 -5.31 -13.11
N SER A 155 -9.39 -4.72 -12.77
CA SER A 155 -9.21 -4.01 -11.50
C SER A 155 -10.05 -2.73 -11.40
N SER A 156 -10.57 -2.21 -12.52
CA SER A 156 -11.37 -0.97 -12.56
C SER A 156 -10.68 0.24 -11.91
N SER A 157 -9.35 0.33 -12.04
CA SER A 157 -8.52 1.37 -11.39
C SER A 157 -8.19 2.53 -12.33
N ARG A 158 -8.53 3.76 -11.92
CA ARG A 158 -8.08 5.00 -12.59
C ARG A 158 -6.54 5.15 -12.54
N THR A 159 -5.91 4.75 -11.44
CA THR A 159 -4.45 4.71 -11.30
C THR A 159 -3.82 3.78 -12.33
N GLY A 160 -4.40 2.61 -12.56
CA GLY A 160 -3.96 1.66 -13.57
C GLY A 160 -3.98 2.20 -15.00
N LEU A 161 -5.00 2.98 -15.34
CA LEU A 161 -5.11 3.65 -16.64
C LEU A 161 -4.06 4.76 -16.80
N LEU A 162 -3.87 5.60 -15.78
CA LEU A 162 -2.85 6.65 -15.78
C LEU A 162 -1.44 6.06 -15.89
N GLN A 163 -1.20 4.91 -15.28
CA GLN A 163 0.06 4.17 -15.38
C GLN A 163 0.32 3.61 -16.79
N LEU A 164 -0.71 3.14 -17.50
CA LEU A 164 -0.56 2.76 -18.91
C LEU A 164 -0.16 3.97 -19.77
N ALA A 165 -0.80 5.13 -19.55
CA ALA A 165 -0.40 6.37 -20.21
C ALA A 165 1.05 6.77 -19.86
N MET A 166 1.48 6.57 -18.62
CA MET A 166 2.87 6.77 -18.19
C MET A 166 3.85 5.87 -18.96
N LEU A 167 3.53 4.59 -19.22
CA LEU A 167 4.39 3.70 -20.02
C LEU A 167 4.54 4.20 -21.47
N VAL A 168 3.47 4.72 -22.07
CA VAL A 168 3.50 5.34 -23.40
C VAL A 168 4.33 6.62 -23.40
N LEU A 169 4.18 7.46 -22.36
CA LEU A 169 4.95 8.68 -22.19
C LEU A 169 6.45 8.38 -22.04
N LEU A 170 6.84 7.41 -21.21
CA LEU A 170 8.23 7.01 -21.03
C LEU A 170 8.86 6.48 -22.33
N ARG A 171 8.12 5.67 -23.10
CA ARG A 171 8.52 5.27 -24.45
C ARG A 171 8.79 6.49 -25.34
N TRP A 172 7.88 7.45 -25.36
CA TRP A 172 8.02 8.66 -26.17
C TRP A 172 9.24 9.50 -25.74
N ILE A 173 9.42 9.74 -24.44
CA ILE A 173 10.57 10.46 -23.88
C ILE A 173 11.88 9.80 -24.32
N TRP A 174 12.05 8.50 -24.07
CA TRP A 174 13.28 7.81 -24.44
C TRP A 174 13.53 7.79 -25.94
N THR A 175 12.47 7.65 -26.74
CA THR A 175 12.58 7.74 -28.20
C THR A 175 13.08 9.12 -28.65
N ARG A 176 12.59 10.21 -28.03
CA ARG A 176 13.03 11.59 -28.32
C ARG A 176 14.49 11.85 -27.93
N PHE A 177 14.95 11.32 -26.80
CA PHE A 177 16.34 11.47 -26.38
C PHE A 177 17.30 10.48 -27.06
N GLY A 178 16.79 9.65 -27.98
CA GLY A 178 17.59 8.68 -28.71
C GLY A 178 18.08 7.52 -27.85
N THR A 179 17.50 7.30 -26.67
CA THR A 179 17.87 6.25 -25.72
C THR A 179 16.77 5.19 -25.57
N GLY A 180 17.09 4.03 -24.99
CA GLY A 180 16.09 3.07 -24.53
C GLY A 180 15.11 2.51 -25.55
N TRP A 181 13.82 2.44 -25.15
CA TRP A 181 12.68 1.72 -25.75
C TRP A 181 12.28 2.10 -27.20
N ARG A 182 13.27 2.42 -28.05
CA ARG A 182 13.13 2.81 -29.46
C ARG A 182 12.72 1.67 -30.37
N GLN A 183 12.90 0.43 -29.91
CA GLN A 183 12.59 -0.76 -30.68
C GLN A 183 11.11 -0.76 -31.08
N SER A 184 10.83 -1.11 -32.34
CA SER A 184 9.46 -1.18 -32.87
C SER A 184 8.60 -2.20 -32.12
N GLY A 185 9.22 -3.27 -31.61
CA GLY A 185 8.59 -4.29 -30.77
C GLY A 185 7.89 -3.71 -29.53
N VAL A 186 8.54 -2.80 -28.81
CA VAL A 186 7.94 -2.16 -27.62
C VAL A 186 6.64 -1.43 -27.98
N GLY A 187 6.58 -0.78 -29.13
CA GLY A 187 5.39 -0.03 -29.55
C GLY A 187 4.25 -0.84 -30.05
N ARG A 188 4.56 -1.92 -30.75
CA ARG A 188 3.55 -2.91 -31.13
C ARG A 188 2.90 -3.49 -29.88
N ILE A 189 3.71 -3.86 -28.88
CA ILE A 189 3.19 -4.38 -27.61
C ILE A 189 2.39 -3.34 -26.85
N LEU A 190 2.86 -2.10 -26.71
CA LEU A 190 2.06 -1.04 -26.06
C LEU A 190 0.74 -0.78 -26.79
N LEU A 191 0.73 -0.79 -28.13
CA LEU A 191 -0.51 -0.66 -28.90
C LEU A 191 -1.47 -1.83 -28.63
N ILE A 192 -0.97 -3.06 -28.66
CA ILE A 192 -1.75 -4.26 -28.32
C ILE A 192 -2.34 -4.13 -26.92
N VAL A 193 -1.55 -3.67 -25.95
CA VAL A 193 -1.99 -3.48 -24.55
C VAL A 193 -3.09 -2.44 -24.45
N LEU A 194 -2.97 -1.29 -25.14
CA LEU A 194 -4.00 -0.25 -25.13
C LEU A 194 -5.32 -0.75 -25.75
N VAL A 195 -5.24 -1.47 -26.87
CA VAL A 195 -6.41 -2.06 -27.53
C VAL A 195 -7.03 -3.14 -26.63
N ALA A 196 -6.22 -4.06 -26.11
CA ALA A 196 -6.69 -5.12 -25.21
C ALA A 196 -7.34 -4.56 -23.94
N TYR A 197 -6.76 -3.50 -23.34
CA TYR A 197 -7.34 -2.81 -22.20
C TYR A 197 -8.70 -2.19 -22.55
N GLY A 198 -8.79 -1.45 -23.66
CA GLY A 198 -10.04 -0.82 -24.10
C GLY A 198 -11.15 -1.84 -24.39
N VAL A 199 -10.81 -2.93 -25.06
CA VAL A 199 -11.73 -4.05 -25.31
C VAL A 199 -12.17 -4.70 -23.99
N ALA A 200 -11.24 -5.02 -23.10
CA ALA A 200 -11.54 -5.65 -21.81
C ALA A 200 -12.37 -4.76 -20.88
N ALA A 201 -12.15 -3.45 -20.90
CA ALA A 201 -12.91 -2.47 -20.12
C ALA A 201 -14.41 -2.47 -20.47
N VAL A 202 -14.75 -2.86 -21.70
CA VAL A 202 -16.14 -3.02 -22.16
C VAL A 202 -16.61 -4.47 -22.05
N ALA A 203 -15.80 -5.42 -22.51
CA ALA A 203 -16.20 -6.83 -22.59
C ALA A 203 -16.38 -7.47 -21.20
N LEU A 204 -15.53 -7.15 -20.22
CA LEU A 204 -15.58 -7.81 -18.91
C LEU A 204 -16.92 -7.59 -18.18
N PRO A 205 -17.42 -6.35 -17.98
CA PRO A 205 -18.72 -6.14 -17.33
C PRO A 205 -19.86 -6.83 -18.09
N LEU A 206 -19.85 -6.77 -19.43
CA LEU A 206 -20.88 -7.41 -20.26
C LEU A 206 -20.89 -8.93 -20.10
N LEU A 207 -19.72 -9.57 -20.00
CA LEU A 207 -19.61 -11.03 -19.82
C LEU A 207 -20.15 -11.52 -18.48
N VAL A 208 -20.15 -10.67 -17.44
CA VAL A 208 -20.74 -10.99 -16.12
C VAL A 208 -22.16 -10.42 -15.95
N GLY A 209 -22.76 -9.88 -17.02
CA GLY A 209 -24.11 -9.34 -17.01
C GLY A 209 -24.27 -8.02 -16.24
N LEU A 210 -23.18 -7.27 -16.05
CA LEU A 210 -23.17 -5.98 -15.34
C LEU A 210 -23.28 -4.81 -16.33
N ASP A 211 -23.96 -3.74 -15.91
CA ASP A 211 -24.13 -2.53 -16.72
C ASP A 211 -22.83 -1.70 -16.74
N LEU A 212 -22.46 -1.25 -17.94
CA LEU A 212 -21.25 -0.45 -18.19
C LEU A 212 -21.29 0.92 -17.53
N LYS A 213 -22.49 1.46 -17.27
CA LYS A 213 -22.67 2.77 -16.64
C LYS A 213 -22.51 2.72 -15.12
N SER A 214 -22.82 1.59 -14.50
CA SER A 214 -22.76 1.41 -13.04
C SER A 214 -21.53 0.63 -12.56
N THR A 215 -20.91 -0.16 -13.45
CA THR A 215 -19.82 -1.07 -13.09
C THR A 215 -18.60 -0.87 -13.99
N GLY A 216 -17.42 -1.07 -13.43
CA GLY A 216 -16.16 -1.07 -14.17
C GLY A 216 -15.46 0.30 -14.21
N ILE A 217 -14.42 0.40 -15.04
CA ILE A 217 -13.65 1.64 -15.17
C ILE A 217 -14.44 2.77 -15.85
N LEU A 218 -15.35 2.45 -16.79
CA LEU A 218 -16.14 3.45 -17.51
C LEU A 218 -17.10 4.17 -16.57
N ALA A 219 -17.84 3.42 -15.74
CA ALA A 219 -18.64 3.95 -14.65
C ALA A 219 -17.81 4.87 -13.74
N ARG A 220 -16.62 4.45 -13.32
CA ARG A 220 -15.75 5.26 -12.44
C ARG A 220 -15.14 6.51 -13.06
N LEU A 221 -15.13 6.60 -14.39
CA LEU A 221 -14.74 7.81 -15.11
C LEU A 221 -15.94 8.75 -15.30
N HIS A 222 -17.17 8.22 -15.31
CA HIS A 222 -18.40 8.98 -15.49
C HIS A 222 -18.98 9.47 -14.16
N ASP A 223 -19.15 8.55 -13.21
CA ASP A 223 -19.67 8.81 -11.88
C ASP A 223 -18.53 9.32 -11.01
N GLY A 224 -18.65 10.57 -10.56
CA GLY A 224 -17.82 11.09 -9.49
C GLY A 224 -18.08 10.34 -8.19
N ASP A 225 -17.06 10.20 -7.34
CA ASP A 225 -17.27 9.71 -5.98
C ASP A 225 -18.23 10.66 -5.23
N PRO A 226 -19.04 10.16 -4.27
CA PRO A 226 -19.81 11.02 -3.38
C PRO A 226 -18.96 12.17 -2.84
N ALA A 227 -19.55 13.37 -2.65
CA ALA A 227 -18.77 14.55 -2.31
C ALA A 227 -17.87 14.35 -1.07
N CYS A 228 -18.33 13.62 -0.07
CA CYS A 228 -17.54 13.27 1.12
C CYS A 228 -16.48 12.17 0.90
N ALA A 229 -16.61 11.33 -0.13
CA ALA A 229 -15.63 10.31 -0.50
C ALA A 229 -14.65 10.78 -1.59
N SER A 230 -14.84 11.99 -2.12
CA SER A 230 -13.99 12.58 -3.15
C SER A 230 -12.58 12.89 -2.64
N ARG A 231 -11.58 12.60 -3.48
CA ARG A 231 -10.18 12.99 -3.24
C ARG A 231 -9.99 14.51 -3.15
N LEU A 232 -10.85 15.30 -3.80
CA LEU A 232 -10.78 16.76 -3.70
C LEU A 232 -11.19 17.26 -2.31
N THR A 233 -12.26 16.70 -1.74
CA THR A 233 -12.68 17.00 -0.36
C THR A 233 -11.60 16.58 0.64
N LEU A 234 -11.03 15.39 0.45
CA LEU A 234 -9.91 14.89 1.23
C LEU A 234 -8.73 15.87 1.21
N TRP A 235 -8.24 16.24 0.04
CA TRP A 235 -7.10 17.16 -0.09
C TRP A 235 -7.43 18.56 0.44
N GLY A 236 -8.66 19.04 0.26
CA GLY A 236 -9.11 20.30 0.86
C GLY A 236 -9.07 20.27 2.39
N ASN A 237 -9.52 19.17 3.00
CA ASN A 237 -9.42 18.95 4.44
C ASN A 237 -7.96 18.87 4.91
N VAL A 238 -7.10 18.13 4.21
CA VAL A 238 -5.67 18.01 4.55
C VAL A 238 -4.95 19.36 4.42
N LEU A 239 -5.22 20.15 3.37
CA LEU A 239 -4.67 21.49 3.21
C LEU A 239 -5.10 22.42 4.35
N HIS A 240 -6.36 22.31 4.80
CA HIS A 240 -6.83 23.04 5.97
C HIS A 240 -6.07 22.63 7.24
N LEU A 241 -5.79 21.34 7.44
CA LEU A 241 -4.97 20.86 8.57
C LEU A 241 -3.52 21.36 8.49
N ILE A 242 -2.91 21.35 7.31
CA ILE A 242 -1.56 21.90 7.08
C ILE A 242 -1.52 23.38 7.46
N ALA A 243 -2.54 24.15 7.09
CA ALA A 243 -2.60 25.59 7.41
C ALA A 243 -2.64 25.87 8.92
N GLN A 244 -3.15 24.93 9.74
CA GLN A 244 -3.17 25.07 11.20
C GLN A 244 -1.80 24.82 11.85
N ARG A 245 -0.98 23.92 11.29
CA ARG A 245 0.35 23.57 11.81
C ARG A 245 1.41 23.47 10.70
N PRO A 246 1.72 24.58 10.00
CA PRO A 246 2.50 24.53 8.76
C PRO A 246 3.98 24.17 8.95
N TRP A 247 4.54 24.40 10.14
CA TRP A 247 5.99 24.28 10.36
C TRP A 247 6.44 22.88 10.78
N LEU A 248 5.77 22.31 11.79
CA LEU A 248 6.12 21.01 12.37
C LEU A 248 5.09 19.93 12.07
N GLY A 249 3.96 20.29 11.45
CA GLY A 249 2.85 19.38 11.23
C GLY A 249 2.11 19.02 12.52
N TRP A 250 1.24 18.02 12.41
CA TRP A 250 0.46 17.48 13.52
C TRP A 250 1.22 16.41 14.33
N GLY A 251 2.29 15.85 13.76
CA GLY A 251 3.00 14.69 14.29
C GLY A 251 2.88 13.49 13.35
N TRP A 252 3.85 12.59 13.43
CA TRP A 252 3.85 11.35 12.65
C TRP A 252 2.73 10.42 13.11
N GLY A 253 1.86 9.99 12.19
CA GLY A 253 0.71 9.14 12.50
C GLY A 253 -0.46 9.86 13.16
N GLU A 254 -0.51 11.20 13.11
CA GLU A 254 -1.55 12.01 13.78
C GLU A 254 -2.65 12.51 12.83
N LEU A 255 -2.65 12.09 11.56
CA LEU A 255 -3.59 12.63 10.56
C LEU A 255 -5.05 12.26 10.88
N ASP A 256 -5.31 11.05 11.35
CA ASP A 256 -6.64 10.59 11.73
C ASP A 256 -7.19 11.40 12.91
N TYR A 257 -6.37 11.61 13.93
CA TYR A 257 -6.67 12.46 15.08
C TYR A 257 -6.88 13.91 14.67
N ALA A 258 -5.96 14.48 13.88
CA ALA A 258 -6.04 15.85 13.38
C ALA A 258 -7.34 16.05 12.58
N HIS A 259 -7.68 15.08 11.75
CA HIS A 259 -8.93 15.09 11.00
C HIS A 259 -10.15 15.02 11.93
N PHE A 260 -10.15 14.13 12.93
CA PHE A 260 -11.24 14.00 13.90
C PHE A 260 -11.44 15.26 14.76
N ILE A 261 -10.36 15.81 15.31
CA ILE A 261 -10.41 16.94 16.24
C ILE A 261 -10.76 18.28 15.55
N THR A 262 -10.69 18.34 14.22
CA THR A 262 -10.93 19.54 13.44
C THR A 262 -12.34 19.56 12.86
N LEU A 263 -13.05 20.67 13.09
CA LEU A 263 -14.29 20.98 12.41
C LEU A 263 -13.96 21.80 11.15
N TYR A 264 -14.51 21.38 10.01
CA TYR A 264 -14.30 22.05 8.73
C TYR A 264 -15.46 23.01 8.44
N PRO A 265 -15.21 24.17 7.82
CA PRO A 265 -16.26 25.10 7.42
C PRO A 265 -17.10 24.59 6.23
N GLY A 266 -16.63 23.56 5.53
CA GLY A 266 -17.28 22.98 4.36
C GLY A 266 -17.36 21.46 4.42
N ALA A 267 -17.37 20.82 3.26
CA ALA A 267 -17.46 19.36 3.17
C ALA A 267 -16.33 18.67 3.94
N ARG A 268 -16.71 17.62 4.68
CA ARG A 268 -15.80 16.77 5.44
C ARG A 268 -15.67 15.42 4.72
N PHE A 269 -14.44 14.91 4.67
CA PHE A 269 -14.19 13.54 4.23
C PHE A 269 -14.83 12.54 5.21
N CYS A 270 -15.52 11.52 4.69
CA CYS A 270 -16.37 10.67 5.53
C CYS A 270 -15.63 9.58 6.29
N ASP A 271 -14.50 9.10 5.76
CA ASP A 271 -13.77 7.99 6.38
C ASP A 271 -12.67 8.48 7.33
N ILE A 272 -12.20 7.59 8.19
CA ILE A 272 -11.03 7.82 9.02
C ILE A 272 -9.81 7.95 8.09
N LEU A 273 -9.06 9.05 8.21
CA LEU A 273 -7.91 9.35 7.36
C LEU A 273 -6.62 8.86 7.99
N ASP A 274 -6.22 7.62 7.68
CA ASP A 274 -4.90 7.10 8.04
C ASP A 274 -3.78 7.68 7.16
N ASN A 275 -4.12 8.23 5.98
CA ASN A 275 -3.19 8.91 5.09
C ASN A 275 -3.86 9.96 4.20
N ALA A 276 -3.06 10.85 3.60
CA ALA A 276 -3.58 11.93 2.75
C ALA A 276 -3.82 11.48 1.29
N HIS A 277 -3.58 10.21 0.96
CA HIS A 277 -3.61 9.67 -0.40
C HIS A 277 -2.78 10.50 -1.41
N ASN A 278 -1.78 11.22 -0.92
CA ASN A 278 -0.86 12.05 -1.70
C ASN A 278 0.40 12.30 -0.86
N LEU A 279 1.54 11.75 -1.29
CA LEU A 279 2.76 11.72 -0.50
C LEU A 279 3.25 13.13 -0.07
N PRO A 280 3.35 14.15 -0.95
CA PRO A 280 3.69 15.51 -0.52
C PRO A 280 2.75 16.08 0.54
N LEU A 281 1.43 15.95 0.35
CA LEU A 281 0.45 16.48 1.31
C LEU A 281 0.54 15.77 2.66
N HIS A 282 0.73 14.45 2.66
CA HIS A 282 0.86 13.69 3.89
C HIS A 282 2.15 14.04 4.65
N LEU A 283 3.29 14.17 3.95
CA LEU A 283 4.52 14.64 4.59
C LEU A 283 4.32 16.04 5.19
N ALA A 284 3.59 16.92 4.50
CA ALA A 284 3.35 18.27 4.98
C ALA A 284 2.40 18.32 6.18
N VAL A 285 1.36 17.49 6.24
CA VAL A 285 0.42 17.49 7.37
C VAL A 285 1.03 16.86 8.61
N GLU A 286 1.86 15.83 8.48
CA GLU A 286 2.47 15.16 9.62
C GLU A 286 3.77 15.81 10.11
N LEU A 287 4.66 16.20 9.19
CA LEU A 287 6.01 16.69 9.51
C LEU A 287 6.20 18.19 9.25
N GLY A 288 5.21 18.85 8.65
CA GLY A 288 5.27 20.25 8.25
C GLY A 288 5.85 20.49 6.85
N ILE A 289 5.57 21.67 6.32
CA ILE A 289 5.99 22.12 4.98
C ILE A 289 7.51 22.09 4.80
N PRO A 290 8.35 22.56 5.75
CA PRO A 290 9.81 22.54 5.58
C PRO A 290 10.37 21.13 5.36
N ALA A 291 9.92 20.16 6.16
CA ALA A 291 10.35 18.77 6.07
C ALA A 291 9.86 18.12 4.77
N ALA A 292 8.58 18.32 4.42
CA ALA A 292 8.01 17.82 3.17
C ALA A 292 8.75 18.38 1.94
N PHE A 293 9.00 19.68 1.92
CA PHE A 293 9.75 20.34 0.86
C PHE A 293 11.17 19.79 0.74
N ALA A 294 11.90 19.66 1.85
CA ALA A 294 13.26 19.12 1.86
C ALA A 294 13.32 17.69 1.26
N VAL A 295 12.40 16.81 1.67
CA VAL A 295 12.32 15.44 1.17
C VAL A 295 11.97 15.40 -0.32
N CYS A 296 10.94 16.13 -0.74
CA CYS A 296 10.51 16.17 -2.14
C CYS A 296 11.58 16.81 -3.03
N ALA A 297 12.19 17.93 -2.61
CA ALA A 297 13.24 18.63 -3.34
C ALA A 297 14.49 17.75 -3.48
N LEU A 298 14.90 17.04 -2.42
CA LEU A 298 16.01 16.10 -2.48
C LEU A 298 15.72 14.97 -3.48
N GLY A 299 14.53 14.37 -3.43
CA GLY A 299 14.12 13.33 -4.36
C GLY A 299 14.14 13.80 -5.82
N LEU A 300 13.55 14.97 -6.09
CA LEU A 300 13.54 15.59 -7.42
C LEU A 300 14.96 15.94 -7.90
N TRP A 301 15.79 16.50 -7.02
CA TRP A 301 17.18 16.82 -7.33
C TRP A 301 18.00 15.58 -7.65
N LEU A 302 17.84 14.49 -6.88
CA LEU A 302 18.50 13.20 -7.15
C LEU A 302 18.06 12.61 -8.49
N ALA A 303 16.76 12.61 -8.78
CA ALA A 303 16.21 12.17 -10.05
C ALA A 303 16.74 13.01 -11.21
N TRP A 304 16.74 14.34 -11.05
CA TRP A 304 17.27 15.27 -12.05
C TRP A 304 18.76 15.01 -12.35
N ARG A 305 19.57 14.84 -11.30
CA ARG A 305 20.99 14.50 -11.44
C ARG A 305 21.22 13.15 -12.10
N ALA A 306 20.33 12.19 -11.90
CA ALA A 306 20.41 10.88 -12.52
C ALA A 306 19.99 10.88 -14.01
N ARG A 307 19.33 11.94 -14.49
CA ARG A 307 18.89 12.13 -15.88
C ARG A 307 18.18 10.89 -16.48
N PRO A 308 17.11 10.37 -15.83
CA PRO A 308 16.43 9.14 -16.25
C PRO A 308 15.92 9.18 -17.70
N TRP A 309 15.56 10.36 -18.22
CA TRP A 309 15.13 10.54 -19.61
C TRP A 309 16.24 10.28 -20.65
N ARG A 310 17.51 10.21 -20.24
CA ARG A 310 18.66 9.83 -21.08
C ARG A 310 19.23 8.46 -20.71
N GLU A 311 18.52 7.68 -19.89
CA GLU A 311 19.00 6.36 -19.50
C GLU A 311 19.00 5.42 -20.71
N ALA A 312 20.07 4.64 -20.87
CA ALA A 312 20.25 3.72 -22.00
C ALA A 312 20.28 2.25 -21.54
N ASP A 313 20.66 1.97 -20.30
CA ASP A 313 20.64 0.60 -19.79
C ASP A 313 19.20 0.15 -19.51
N ALA A 314 18.83 -1.00 -20.08
CA ALA A 314 17.49 -1.56 -19.95
C ALA A 314 17.12 -1.85 -18.48
N GLY A 315 18.06 -2.36 -17.67
CA GLY A 315 17.80 -2.67 -16.25
C GLY A 315 17.47 -1.41 -15.45
N ARG A 316 18.24 -0.33 -15.68
CA ARG A 316 17.99 0.98 -15.08
C ARG A 316 16.71 1.63 -15.60
N GLN A 317 16.37 1.48 -16.87
CA GLN A 317 15.08 1.91 -17.42
C GLN A 317 13.93 1.23 -16.72
N MET A 318 13.97 -0.10 -16.55
CA MET A 318 12.95 -0.84 -15.81
C MET A 318 12.82 -0.32 -14.38
N ALA A 319 13.95 -0.13 -13.67
CA ALA A 319 13.94 0.40 -12.31
C ALA A 319 13.34 1.82 -12.24
N TRP A 320 13.68 2.71 -13.17
CA TRP A 320 13.06 4.04 -13.28
C TRP A 320 11.58 3.98 -13.62
N THR A 321 11.16 3.08 -14.51
CA THR A 321 9.75 2.86 -14.84
C THR A 321 8.98 2.42 -13.60
N VAL A 322 9.45 1.39 -12.90
CA VAL A 322 8.77 0.89 -11.69
C VAL A 322 8.68 1.97 -10.61
N LEU A 323 9.76 2.73 -10.38
CA LEU A 323 9.72 3.88 -9.45
C LEU A 323 8.74 4.95 -9.91
N ALA A 324 8.67 5.29 -11.20
CA ALA A 324 7.72 6.26 -11.72
C ALA A 324 6.27 5.79 -11.54
N LEU A 325 5.99 4.50 -11.74
CA LEU A 325 4.67 3.90 -11.50
C LEU A 325 4.29 3.97 -10.01
N ILE A 326 5.22 3.63 -9.11
CA ILE A 326 5.01 3.73 -7.66
C ILE A 326 4.81 5.18 -7.24
N LEU A 327 5.61 6.13 -7.73
CA LEU A 327 5.48 7.54 -7.42
C LEU A 327 4.15 8.12 -7.93
N LEU A 328 3.72 7.75 -9.14
CA LEU A 328 2.40 8.13 -9.65
C LEU A 328 1.28 7.56 -8.76
N HIS A 329 1.40 6.31 -8.33
CA HIS A 329 0.46 5.70 -7.39
C HIS A 329 0.47 6.43 -6.04
N SER A 330 1.64 6.85 -5.55
CA SER A 330 1.83 7.65 -4.33
C SER A 330 1.24 9.06 -4.39
N MET A 331 0.83 9.56 -5.57
CA MET A 331 0.10 10.84 -5.69
C MET A 331 -1.41 10.70 -5.49
N LEU A 332 -1.92 9.47 -5.53
CA LEU A 332 -3.36 9.15 -5.54
C LEU A 332 -3.77 8.19 -4.41
N GLU A 333 -2.80 7.48 -3.84
CA GLU A 333 -2.92 6.45 -2.79
C GLU A 333 -1.59 6.28 -2.07
N TYR A 334 -1.51 5.35 -1.13
CA TYR A 334 -0.35 5.10 -0.27
C TYR A 334 0.32 3.72 -0.47
N PRO A 335 0.83 3.39 -1.68
CA PRO A 335 1.44 2.08 -1.93
C PRO A 335 2.66 1.80 -1.05
N LEU A 336 3.43 2.83 -0.68
CA LEU A 336 4.65 2.70 0.12
C LEU A 336 4.37 2.34 1.59
N TRP A 337 3.11 2.26 2.01
CA TRP A 337 2.71 1.71 3.31
C TRP A 337 2.57 0.18 3.28
N TYR A 338 2.72 -0.44 2.10
CA TYR A 338 2.60 -1.87 1.92
C TYR A 338 3.96 -2.49 1.58
N GLY A 339 4.33 -3.53 2.32
CA GLY A 339 5.62 -4.22 2.19
C GLY A 339 6.05 -4.60 0.76
N PRO A 340 5.18 -5.12 -0.12
CA PRO A 340 5.59 -5.49 -1.49
C PRO A 340 6.11 -4.29 -2.30
N PHE A 341 5.49 -3.12 -2.14
CA PHE A 341 5.91 -1.89 -2.82
C PHE A 341 7.15 -1.28 -2.20
N GLN A 342 7.30 -1.33 -0.87
CA GLN A 342 8.56 -0.95 -0.20
C GLN A 342 9.73 -1.79 -0.71
N MET A 343 9.53 -3.11 -0.83
CA MET A 343 10.52 -4.03 -1.39
C MET A 343 10.84 -3.68 -2.86
N ALA A 344 9.84 -3.46 -3.70
CA ALA A 344 10.07 -3.10 -5.10
C ALA A 344 10.80 -1.76 -5.27
N ALA A 345 10.43 -0.74 -4.49
CA ALA A 345 11.12 0.55 -4.49
C ALA A 345 12.58 0.39 -4.05
N GLY A 346 12.83 -0.35 -2.96
CA GLY A 346 14.17 -0.65 -2.47
C GLY A 346 15.04 -1.41 -3.49
N LEU A 347 14.48 -2.43 -4.14
CA LEU A 347 15.15 -3.17 -5.21
C LEU A 347 15.47 -2.27 -6.41
N CYS A 348 14.57 -1.37 -6.80
CA CYS A 348 14.83 -0.41 -7.87
C CYS A 348 15.95 0.56 -7.51
N ILE A 349 15.94 1.12 -6.28
CA ILE A 349 17.02 1.99 -5.79
C ILE A 349 18.35 1.23 -5.78
N PHE A 350 18.35 -0.03 -5.32
CA PHE A 350 19.53 -0.89 -5.35
C PHE A 350 20.07 -1.12 -6.77
N LEU A 351 19.21 -1.44 -7.74
CA LEU A 351 19.60 -1.58 -9.15
C LEU A 351 20.19 -0.26 -9.70
N LEU A 352 19.56 0.88 -9.39
CA LEU A 352 20.04 2.19 -9.82
C LEU A 352 21.38 2.58 -9.18
N TRP A 353 21.62 2.21 -7.92
CA TRP A 353 22.87 2.53 -7.24
C TRP A 353 24.02 1.64 -7.73
N THR A 354 23.79 0.33 -7.84
CA THR A 354 24.82 -0.65 -8.19
C THR A 354 25.27 -0.57 -9.64
N SER A 355 24.38 -0.28 -10.59
CA SER A 355 24.78 -0.09 -11.99
C SER A 355 25.63 1.17 -12.20
N ARG A 356 25.39 2.25 -11.44
CA ARG A 356 26.22 3.48 -11.48
C ARG A 356 27.61 3.20 -10.93
N ALA A 357 27.66 2.46 -9.83
CA ALA A 357 28.89 1.98 -9.22
C ALA A 357 29.75 1.14 -10.18
N ALA A 358 29.14 0.20 -10.91
CA ALA A 358 29.83 -0.62 -11.91
C ALA A 358 30.40 0.22 -13.07
N ARG A 359 29.63 1.19 -13.58
CA ARG A 359 30.11 2.13 -14.63
C ARG A 359 31.24 3.04 -14.18
N SER A 360 31.23 3.47 -12.93
CA SER A 360 32.29 4.33 -12.38
C SER A 360 33.56 3.51 -12.11
N ALA A 361 33.40 2.26 -11.70
CA ALA A 361 34.50 1.31 -11.51
C ALA A 361 35.24 1.01 -12.83
N SER A 362 34.53 0.85 -13.95
CA SER A 362 35.16 0.67 -15.27
C SER A 362 35.90 1.92 -15.77
N ALA A 363 35.57 3.11 -15.27
CA ALA A 363 36.18 4.38 -15.68
C ALA A 363 37.35 4.83 -14.78
N ALA A 364 37.44 4.33 -13.54
CA ALA A 364 38.47 4.74 -12.58
C ALA A 364 38.98 3.54 -11.74
N PRO A 365 40.06 2.86 -12.18
CA PRO A 365 40.61 1.67 -11.52
C PRO A 365 41.02 1.88 -10.05
N ALA A 366 41.50 3.07 -9.69
CA ALA A 366 41.88 3.40 -8.30
C ALA A 366 40.68 3.39 -7.32
N ALA A 367 39.49 3.77 -7.79
CA ALA A 367 38.25 3.66 -7.02
C ALA A 367 37.76 2.22 -6.88
N VAL A 368 38.20 1.31 -7.77
CA VAL A 368 37.94 -0.13 -7.67
C VAL A 368 38.79 -0.76 -6.58
N ALA A 369 40.06 -0.37 -6.47
CA ALA A 369 40.99 -0.86 -5.44
C ALA A 369 40.55 -0.47 -4.02
N SER A 370 40.15 0.78 -3.79
CA SER A 370 39.62 1.22 -2.49
C SER A 370 38.30 0.52 -2.12
N ARG A 371 37.46 0.24 -3.12
CA ARG A 371 36.19 -0.48 -2.93
C ARG A 371 36.41 -1.98 -2.68
N GLN A 372 37.39 -2.60 -3.31
CA GLN A 372 37.81 -3.97 -2.99
C GLN A 372 38.36 -4.07 -1.57
N ARG A 373 39.07 -3.05 -1.09
CA ARG A 373 39.57 -2.98 0.29
C ARG A 373 38.46 -2.82 1.34
N ASN A 374 37.39 -2.05 1.06
CA ASN A 374 36.26 -1.84 1.99
C ASN A 374 35.11 -2.84 1.86
N ARG A 375 35.15 -3.73 0.85
CA ARG A 375 34.16 -4.80 0.63
C ARG A 375 33.90 -5.72 1.83
N PRO A 376 34.93 -6.23 2.57
CA PRO A 376 34.67 -7.08 3.71
C PRO A 376 33.84 -6.36 4.78
N LEU A 377 34.16 -5.09 5.08
CA LEU A 377 33.38 -4.28 6.02
C LEU A 377 31.95 -4.08 5.55
N ALA A 378 31.74 -3.67 4.30
CA ALA A 378 30.39 -3.48 3.74
C ALA A 378 29.57 -4.78 3.78
N SER A 379 30.18 -5.93 3.48
CA SER A 379 29.50 -7.23 3.56
C SER A 379 29.13 -7.61 4.99
N VAL A 380 29.99 -7.31 5.97
CA VAL A 380 29.73 -7.53 7.38
C VAL A 380 28.58 -6.63 7.86
N PHE A 381 28.57 -5.35 7.47
CA PHE A 381 27.47 -4.43 7.80
C PHE A 381 26.14 -4.90 7.22
N ILE A 382 26.08 -5.27 5.94
CA ILE A 382 24.83 -5.74 5.33
C ILE A 382 24.36 -7.04 5.98
N ARG A 383 25.29 -7.97 6.30
CA ARG A 383 24.94 -9.22 6.98
C ARG A 383 24.42 -8.97 8.39
N ASN A 384 25.08 -8.11 9.17
CA ASN A 384 24.63 -7.74 10.51
C ASN A 384 23.27 -7.04 10.45
N PHE A 385 23.08 -6.12 9.50
CA PHE A 385 21.79 -5.47 9.26
C PHE A 385 20.70 -6.50 8.94
N ALA A 386 20.99 -7.48 8.07
CA ALA A 386 20.06 -8.55 7.75
C ALA A 386 19.73 -9.43 8.97
N ILE A 387 20.71 -9.78 9.81
CA ILE A 387 20.47 -10.53 11.06
C ILE A 387 19.59 -9.74 12.02
N VAL A 388 19.86 -8.45 12.22
CA VAL A 388 19.04 -7.57 13.07
C VAL A 388 17.62 -7.47 12.51
N LEU A 389 17.48 -7.33 11.18
CA LEU A 389 16.17 -7.28 10.53
C LEU A 389 15.41 -8.61 10.69
N ILE A 390 16.08 -9.77 10.56
CA ILE A 390 15.46 -11.08 10.81
C ILE A 390 15.00 -11.20 12.26
N ALA A 391 15.84 -10.81 13.22
CA ALA A 391 15.48 -10.86 14.65
C ALA A 391 14.29 -9.93 14.95
N PHE A 392 14.29 -8.72 14.39
CA PHE A 392 13.19 -7.77 14.53
C PHE A 392 11.89 -8.28 13.89
N VAL A 393 11.93 -8.80 12.67
CA VAL A 393 10.76 -9.38 12.00
C VAL A 393 10.25 -10.62 12.75
N GLY A 394 11.15 -11.45 13.28
CA GLY A 394 10.78 -12.60 14.10
C GLY A 394 10.07 -12.19 15.38
N TYR A 395 10.60 -11.19 16.09
CA TYR A 395 9.96 -10.61 17.26
C TYR A 395 8.60 -9.98 16.92
N ALA A 396 8.53 -9.17 15.86
CA ALA A 396 7.30 -8.52 15.43
C ALA A 396 6.24 -9.54 15.00
N ALA A 397 6.62 -10.62 14.33
CA ALA A 397 5.70 -11.70 13.96
C ALA A 397 5.18 -12.46 15.19
N TRP A 398 6.06 -12.72 16.17
CA TRP A 398 5.67 -13.33 17.44
C TRP A 398 4.71 -12.42 18.23
N ASP A 399 5.04 -11.14 18.41
CA ASP A 399 4.21 -10.20 19.16
C ASP A 399 2.86 -9.96 18.43
N TYR A 400 2.87 -9.88 17.10
CA TYR A 400 1.64 -9.78 16.31
C TYR A 400 0.74 -11.02 16.46
N HIS A 401 1.31 -12.23 16.39
CA HIS A 401 0.56 -13.47 16.61
C HIS A 401 0.00 -13.56 18.02
N ARG A 402 0.77 -13.12 19.01
CA ARG A 402 0.33 -13.04 20.40
C ARG A 402 -0.84 -12.07 20.53
N ILE A 403 -0.73 -10.85 20.01
CA ILE A 403 -1.78 -9.84 20.12
C ILE A 403 -3.02 -10.16 19.29
N SER A 404 -2.89 -10.89 18.17
CA SER A 404 -4.06 -11.32 17.40
C SER A 404 -5.04 -12.16 18.19
N GLN A 405 -4.60 -12.85 19.26
CA GLN A 405 -5.46 -13.77 20.01
C GLN A 405 -6.64 -13.06 20.70
N ILE A 406 -6.52 -11.79 21.11
CA ILE A 406 -7.65 -11.08 21.76
C ILE A 406 -8.77 -10.73 20.78
N TYR A 407 -8.44 -10.68 19.48
CA TYR A 407 -9.38 -10.44 18.39
C TYR A 407 -10.03 -11.73 17.85
N LEU A 408 -9.63 -12.89 18.38
CA LEU A 408 -10.22 -14.18 18.04
C LEU A 408 -11.24 -14.60 19.10
N ALA A 409 -12.23 -15.37 18.65
CA ALA A 409 -13.14 -16.06 19.55
C ALA A 409 -12.35 -17.06 20.44
N PRO A 410 -12.72 -17.29 21.70
CA PRO A 410 -11.96 -18.11 22.64
C PRO A 410 -11.52 -19.48 22.10
N GLU A 411 -12.40 -20.15 21.35
CA GLU A 411 -12.18 -21.45 20.74
C GLU A 411 -11.13 -21.44 19.60
N GLN A 412 -10.93 -20.28 18.94
CA GLN A 412 -9.94 -20.09 17.88
C GLN A 412 -8.57 -19.66 18.41
N ARG A 413 -8.47 -19.30 19.70
CA ARG A 413 -7.21 -18.89 20.32
C ARG A 413 -6.28 -20.08 20.50
N ALA A 414 -4.99 -19.83 20.32
CA ALA A 414 -3.95 -20.75 20.74
C ALA A 414 -4.09 -21.07 22.24
N ALA A 415 -3.84 -22.33 22.62
CA ALA A 415 -4.13 -22.86 23.95
C ALA A 415 -3.58 -21.99 25.09
N ALA A 416 -2.37 -21.43 24.92
CA ALA A 416 -1.73 -20.57 25.92
C ALA A 416 -2.49 -19.25 26.21
N TYR A 417 -3.34 -18.78 25.29
CA TYR A 417 -4.00 -17.47 25.36
C TYR A 417 -5.53 -17.56 25.46
N ARG A 418 -6.10 -18.75 25.67
CA ARG A 418 -7.57 -18.91 25.81
C ARG A 418 -8.11 -18.15 27.00
N ASP A 419 -7.44 -18.30 28.14
CA ASP A 419 -7.79 -17.68 29.42
C ASP A 419 -6.85 -16.54 29.77
N ASN A 420 -7.34 -15.55 30.53
CA ASN A 420 -6.61 -14.35 30.96
C ASN A 420 -5.86 -13.65 29.81
N THR A 421 -6.50 -13.63 28.64
CA THR A 421 -5.91 -13.20 27.37
C THR A 421 -5.33 -11.79 27.44
N LEU A 422 -6.08 -10.84 28.01
CA LEU A 422 -5.66 -9.44 28.08
C LEU A 422 -4.44 -9.24 28.99
N GLU A 423 -4.44 -9.87 30.16
CA GLU A 423 -3.32 -9.82 31.11
C GLU A 423 -2.04 -10.37 30.46
N LYS A 424 -2.17 -11.50 29.75
CA LYS A 424 -1.11 -12.13 28.97
C LYS A 424 -0.68 -11.33 27.74
N MET A 425 -1.15 -10.12 27.52
CA MET A 425 -0.78 -9.24 26.39
C MET A 425 -0.34 -7.84 26.80
N GLY A 426 -0.48 -7.48 28.08
CA GLY A 426 -0.34 -6.10 28.55
C GLY A 426 1.05 -5.47 28.41
N ASP A 427 2.09 -6.28 28.20
CA ASP A 427 3.50 -5.87 28.05
C ASP A 427 3.96 -5.75 26.58
N SER A 428 3.05 -5.83 25.60
CA SER A 428 3.42 -5.65 24.19
C SER A 428 4.02 -4.26 23.97
N TRP A 429 5.15 -4.25 23.25
CA TRP A 429 5.87 -3.02 22.90
C TRP A 429 5.42 -2.49 21.54
N LEU A 430 5.33 -3.35 20.52
CA LEU A 430 5.04 -2.93 19.14
C LEU A 430 3.54 -2.72 18.88
N PHE A 431 2.68 -3.52 19.52
CA PHE A 431 1.22 -3.49 19.31
C PHE A 431 0.46 -3.04 20.55
N ARG A 432 1.10 -2.17 21.36
CA ARG A 432 0.53 -1.69 22.62
C ARG A 432 -0.83 -1.02 22.43
N ASP A 433 -0.99 -0.26 21.36
CA ASP A 433 -2.23 0.47 21.12
C ASP A 433 -3.37 -0.44 20.61
N GLN A 434 -3.06 -1.52 19.91
CA GLN A 434 -4.01 -2.59 19.61
C GLN A 434 -4.49 -3.27 20.91
N VAL A 435 -3.58 -3.61 21.82
CA VAL A 435 -3.95 -4.18 23.13
C VAL A 435 -4.83 -3.22 23.92
N ARG A 436 -4.45 -1.94 23.99
CA ARG A 436 -5.22 -0.88 24.65
C ARG A 436 -6.59 -0.67 24.01
N PHE A 437 -6.66 -0.73 22.67
CA PHE A 437 -7.90 -0.63 21.94
C PHE A 437 -8.85 -1.78 22.30
N ALA A 438 -8.32 -3.00 22.33
CA ALA A 438 -9.09 -4.17 22.77
C ALA A 438 -9.52 -4.05 24.23
N GLN A 439 -8.62 -3.60 25.13
CA GLN A 439 -8.93 -3.31 26.54
C GLN A 439 -10.07 -2.32 26.67
N LEU A 440 -9.95 -1.13 26.05
CA LEU A 440 -10.97 -0.09 26.11
C LEU A 440 -12.31 -0.66 25.64
N THR A 441 -12.30 -1.42 24.55
CA THR A 441 -13.50 -1.98 23.94
C THR A 441 -14.25 -2.94 24.86
N ILE A 442 -13.55 -3.82 25.59
CA ILE A 442 -14.17 -4.83 26.44
C ILE A 442 -14.45 -4.37 27.87
N THR A 443 -13.78 -3.32 28.36
CA THR A 443 -14.00 -2.78 29.71
C THR A 443 -15.36 -2.08 29.81
N SER A 444 -16.27 -2.56 30.65
CA SER A 444 -17.50 -1.83 30.95
C SER A 444 -17.20 -0.52 31.69
N LEU A 445 -17.90 0.56 31.35
CA LEU A 445 -17.75 1.85 32.02
C LEU A 445 -18.53 1.85 33.34
N SER A 446 -17.90 2.30 34.42
CA SER A 446 -18.49 2.51 35.74
C SER A 446 -17.97 3.79 36.38
N ALA A 447 -18.62 4.27 37.44
CA ALA A 447 -18.14 5.46 38.17
C ALA A 447 -16.71 5.27 38.73
N GLU A 448 -16.36 4.05 39.15
CA GLU A 448 -15.06 3.72 39.74
C GLU A 448 -13.92 3.79 38.70
N ASN A 449 -14.18 3.40 37.44
CA ASN A 449 -13.17 3.34 36.39
C ASN A 449 -13.22 4.49 35.38
N ALA A 450 -14.18 5.42 35.52
CA ALA A 450 -14.42 6.49 34.56
C ALA A 450 -13.16 7.32 34.25
N LEU A 451 -12.33 7.63 35.27
CA LEU A 451 -11.09 8.37 35.08
C LEU A 451 -10.09 7.62 34.17
N GLN A 452 -9.94 6.32 34.39
CA GLN A 452 -9.03 5.47 33.62
C GLN A 452 -9.55 5.27 32.18
N VAL A 453 -10.85 5.03 32.01
CA VAL A 453 -11.48 4.89 30.70
C VAL A 453 -11.37 6.18 29.90
N ASN A 454 -11.61 7.34 30.53
CA ASN A 454 -11.46 8.65 29.88
C ASN A 454 -10.02 8.87 29.38
N ALA A 455 -9.03 8.65 30.24
CA ALA A 455 -7.62 8.82 29.89
C ALA A 455 -7.19 7.86 28.77
N LEU A 456 -7.63 6.59 28.83
CA LEU A 456 -7.34 5.59 27.81
C LEU A 456 -8.01 5.94 26.48
N ALA A 457 -9.26 6.38 26.49
CA ALA A 457 -9.99 6.76 25.29
C ALA A 457 -9.36 7.99 24.62
N LYS A 458 -8.93 9.00 25.39
CA LYS A 458 -8.16 10.14 24.85
C LYS A 458 -6.88 9.70 24.15
N HIS A 459 -6.10 8.82 24.78
CA HIS A 459 -4.90 8.27 24.15
C HIS A 459 -5.25 7.54 22.85
N LEU A 460 -6.32 6.74 22.84
CA LEU A 460 -6.71 5.95 21.68
C LEU A 460 -7.29 6.78 20.53
N LEU A 461 -7.71 8.04 20.76
CA LEU A 461 -8.06 8.94 19.66
C LEU A 461 -6.87 9.23 18.72
N HIS A 462 -5.64 9.12 19.22
CA HIS A 462 -4.39 9.25 18.44
C HIS A 462 -4.00 7.98 17.69
N PHE A 463 -4.76 6.89 17.87
CA PHE A 463 -4.50 5.60 17.22
C PHE A 463 -5.65 5.16 16.31
N SER A 464 -6.90 5.34 16.78
CA SER A 464 -8.12 5.05 16.02
C SER A 464 -9.26 5.91 16.57
N PRO A 465 -9.51 7.11 16.01
CA PRO A 465 -10.61 7.98 16.41
C PRO A 465 -11.95 7.48 15.82
N GLU A 466 -12.34 6.28 16.23
CA GLU A 466 -13.57 5.62 15.77
C GLU A 466 -14.70 5.72 16.80
N PRO A 467 -15.97 5.53 16.38
CA PRO A 467 -17.13 5.69 17.26
C PRO A 467 -17.01 4.99 18.61
N ARG A 468 -16.49 3.76 18.67
CA ARG A 468 -16.39 2.97 19.91
C ARG A 468 -15.43 3.59 20.94
N VAL A 469 -14.42 4.32 20.49
CA VAL A 469 -13.50 5.06 21.35
C VAL A 469 -14.14 6.38 21.79
N ILE A 470 -14.75 7.09 20.84
CA ILE A 470 -15.38 8.40 21.06
C ILE A 470 -16.57 8.30 22.03
N GLU A 471 -17.40 7.28 21.89
CA GLU A 471 -18.56 7.03 22.76
C GLU A 471 -18.11 6.86 24.22
N LYS A 472 -17.13 5.98 24.48
CA LYS A 472 -16.56 5.79 25.83
C LYS A 472 -15.91 7.05 26.38
N LEU A 473 -15.27 7.84 25.51
CA LEU A 473 -14.68 9.11 25.91
C LEU A 473 -15.76 10.08 26.40
N ILE A 474 -16.83 10.26 25.63
CA ILE A 474 -17.93 11.16 25.99
C ILE A 474 -18.62 10.65 27.26
N GLU A 475 -19.03 9.39 27.30
CA GLU A 475 -19.73 8.80 28.46
C GLU A 475 -18.91 8.89 29.74
N SER A 476 -17.60 8.60 29.67
CA SER A 476 -16.71 8.72 30.83
C SER A 476 -16.50 10.17 31.26
N ALA A 477 -16.46 11.13 30.32
CA ALA A 477 -16.40 12.55 30.65
C ALA A 477 -17.66 13.01 31.41
N VAL A 478 -18.85 12.54 30.99
CA VAL A 478 -20.11 12.84 31.69
C VAL A 478 -20.11 12.25 33.11
N LEU A 479 -19.69 11.01 33.29
CA LEU A 479 -19.62 10.40 34.63
C LEU A 479 -18.65 11.11 35.58
N LEU A 480 -17.63 11.79 35.02
CA LEU A 480 -16.66 12.59 35.76
C LEU A 480 -17.13 14.04 36.00
N GLY A 481 -18.31 14.43 35.50
CA GLY A 481 -18.80 15.82 35.55
C GLY A 481 -17.98 16.79 34.71
N ARG A 482 -17.36 16.32 33.62
CA ARG A 482 -16.55 17.12 32.69
C ARG A 482 -17.36 17.51 31.46
N ASP A 483 -18.37 18.34 31.66
CA ASP A 483 -19.37 18.64 30.63
C ASP A 483 -18.76 19.36 29.42
N ASP A 484 -17.82 20.29 29.64
CA ASP A 484 -17.09 20.98 28.57
C ASP A 484 -16.34 20.00 27.65
N GLU A 485 -15.73 18.97 28.24
CA GLU A 485 -15.01 17.94 27.51
C GLU A 485 -15.97 17.06 26.70
N ALA A 486 -17.07 16.65 27.33
CA ALA A 486 -18.11 15.86 26.68
C ALA A 486 -18.70 16.61 25.48
N LEU A 487 -19.08 17.88 25.65
CA LEU A 487 -19.62 18.73 24.58
C LEU A 487 -18.60 18.93 23.44
N PHE A 488 -17.34 19.15 23.78
CA PHE A 488 -16.26 19.32 22.81
C PHE A 488 -16.12 18.09 21.89
N TYR A 489 -16.13 16.89 22.44
CA TYR A 489 -16.04 15.66 21.64
C TYR A 489 -17.36 15.28 20.98
N LEU A 490 -18.50 15.60 21.59
CA LEU A 490 -19.83 15.33 21.02
C LEU A 490 -20.03 16.08 19.70
N GLN A 491 -19.66 17.37 19.65
CA GLN A 491 -19.75 18.16 18.42
C GLN A 491 -18.95 17.54 17.28
N ARG A 492 -17.75 17.03 17.59
CA ARG A 492 -16.85 16.35 16.64
C ARG A 492 -17.36 14.97 16.25
N TYR A 493 -17.94 14.22 17.19
CA TYR A 493 -18.56 12.93 16.90
C TYR A 493 -19.70 13.10 15.89
N ARG A 494 -20.59 14.08 16.12
CA ARG A 494 -21.70 14.39 15.22
C ARG A 494 -21.22 14.81 13.83
N ALA A 495 -20.13 15.57 13.74
CA ALA A 495 -19.57 16.01 12.46
C ALA A 495 -18.85 14.88 11.70
N ALA A 496 -18.11 14.02 12.41
CA ALA A 496 -17.35 12.93 11.80
C ALA A 496 -18.23 11.73 11.42
N PHE A 497 -19.19 11.36 12.27
CA PHE A 497 -19.98 10.15 12.11
C PHE A 497 -21.48 10.39 12.40
N PRO A 498 -22.17 11.22 11.60
CA PRO A 498 -23.52 11.71 11.90
C PRO A 498 -24.54 10.58 12.14
N GLU A 499 -24.52 9.53 11.31
CA GLU A 499 -25.44 8.39 11.45
C GLU A 499 -25.15 7.50 12.65
N ARG A 500 -23.87 7.32 12.99
CA ARG A 500 -23.46 6.53 14.18
C ARG A 500 -23.81 7.29 15.45
N HIS A 501 -23.50 8.58 15.47
CA HIS A 501 -23.89 9.49 16.54
C HIS A 501 -25.41 9.50 16.76
N ALA A 502 -26.22 9.62 15.70
CA ALA A 502 -27.68 9.62 15.83
C ALA A 502 -28.22 8.33 16.45
N ARG A 503 -27.67 7.17 16.06
CA ARG A 503 -28.04 5.87 16.65
C ARG A 503 -27.63 5.76 18.11
N TRP A 504 -26.39 6.13 18.43
CA TRP A 504 -25.89 6.12 19.80
C TRP A 504 -26.72 7.05 20.70
N ALA A 505 -27.00 8.28 20.27
CA ALA A 505 -27.82 9.23 21.02
C ALA A 505 -29.25 8.72 21.28
N ALA A 506 -29.86 8.01 20.31
CA ALA A 506 -31.17 7.39 20.50
C ALA A 506 -31.15 6.25 21.54
N MET A 507 -30.09 5.44 21.55
CA MET A 507 -29.91 4.38 22.56
C MET A 507 -29.75 4.97 23.97
N GLN A 508 -28.97 6.05 24.11
CA GLN A 508 -28.79 6.70 25.42
C GLN A 508 -30.09 7.25 25.99
N ARG A 509 -30.93 7.88 25.15
CA ARG A 509 -32.27 8.36 25.54
C ARG A 509 -33.17 7.21 26.00
N HIS A 510 -33.09 6.04 25.34
CA HIS A 510 -33.89 4.87 25.69
C HIS A 510 -33.46 4.23 27.03
N SER A 511 -32.15 4.14 27.29
CA SER A 511 -31.60 3.64 28.56
C SER A 511 -32.08 4.45 29.77
N ARG A 512 -32.36 5.74 29.60
CA ARG A 512 -32.94 6.60 30.64
C ARG A 512 -34.40 6.27 30.97
N CYS A 513 -35.22 5.91 29.98
CA CYS A 513 -36.60 5.45 30.21
C CYS A 513 -36.66 4.18 31.08
N LEU A 514 -35.54 3.44 31.14
CA LEU A 514 -35.37 2.23 31.94
C LEU A 514 -34.61 2.47 33.27
N GLY A 515 -34.39 3.72 33.67
CA GLY A 515 -33.75 4.08 34.95
C GLY A 515 -32.25 4.35 34.91
N GLY A 516 -31.66 4.57 33.73
CA GLY A 516 -30.25 4.95 33.56
C GLY A 516 -29.89 6.37 34.04
N PRO A 517 -28.59 6.70 34.17
CA PRO A 517 -28.12 7.98 34.74
C PRO A 517 -28.56 9.20 33.89
N ALA A 518 -28.98 10.27 34.56
CA ALA A 518 -29.58 11.48 33.98
C ALA A 518 -28.68 12.47 33.17
N PRO A 519 -27.33 12.53 33.30
CA PRO A 519 -26.57 13.70 32.82
C PRO A 519 -26.30 13.74 31.30
N LEU A 520 -26.47 12.64 30.55
CA LEU A 520 -26.17 12.61 29.10
C LEU A 520 -27.17 13.41 28.24
N ASP A 521 -28.44 13.53 28.64
CA ASP A 521 -29.46 14.16 27.78
C ASP A 521 -29.30 15.68 27.64
N CYS A 522 -28.87 16.39 28.70
CA CYS A 522 -28.56 17.82 28.60
C CYS A 522 -27.46 18.04 27.54
N ILE A 523 -26.40 17.23 27.61
CA ILE A 523 -25.25 17.29 26.71
C ILE A 523 -25.65 16.90 25.28
N LEU A 524 -26.48 15.86 25.10
CA LEU A 524 -27.00 15.45 23.78
C LEU A 524 -27.86 16.53 23.11
N ASP A 525 -28.56 17.34 23.89
CA ASP A 525 -29.32 18.50 23.41
C ASP A 525 -28.43 19.76 23.24
N GLY A 526 -27.14 19.67 23.55
CA GLY A 526 -26.19 20.79 23.50
C GLY A 526 -26.40 21.83 24.59
N ARG A 527 -26.97 21.42 25.73
CA ARG A 527 -27.29 22.26 26.89
C ARG A 527 -26.38 22.02 28.07
#